data_AF-A0A965AXG2-F1
#
_entry.id   AF-A0A965AXG2-F1
#
_cell.length_a   1.000
_cell.length_b   1.000
_cell.length_c   1.000
_cell.angle_alpha   90.00
_cell.angle_beta   90.00
_cell.angle_gamma   90.00
#
_symmetry.space_group_name_H-M   'P 1'
#
loop_
_entity.id
_entity.type
_entity.pdbx_description
1 polymer ?
#
loop_
_entity_poly.entity_id
_entity_poly.type
_entity_poly.pdbx_seq_one_letter_code
_entity_poly.pdbx_strand_id
1 'polypeptide(L)'
;MVTIKRKQEAWVLKKIVPSLKKTKKYDAHFFDTLNNKTCIISFGAAGYSDFTLHKDEERKKRYMLRHSAREDWLNPLTPGALSRWILWNKLTIKESIADFKKRFNL
;
A
#
# COMPACT_ATOMS: atom_id res chain seq x y z
N MET A 1 -25.08 -11.87 -1.20
CA MET A 1 -23.72 -11.33 -1.47
C MET A 1 -23.51 -9.99 -0.74
N VAL A 2 -23.39 -9.98 0.60
CA VAL A 2 -23.25 -8.73 1.40
C VAL A 2 -21.94 -8.69 2.24
N THR A 3 -21.18 -9.77 2.28
CA THR A 3 -20.13 -9.96 3.30
C THR A 3 -18.82 -9.22 3.03
N ILE A 4 -18.48 -8.91 1.78
CA ILE A 4 -17.14 -8.38 1.43
C ILE A 4 -17.05 -6.86 1.60
N LYS A 5 -18.10 -6.10 1.23
CA LYS A 5 -18.08 -4.62 1.31
C LYS A 5 -18.03 -4.09 2.75
N ARG A 6 -18.81 -4.67 3.67
CA ARG A 6 -18.83 -4.27 5.10
C ARG A 6 -17.49 -4.44 5.81
N LYS A 7 -16.63 -5.36 5.34
CA LYS A 7 -15.37 -5.69 6.03
C LYS A 7 -14.25 -4.70 5.70
N GLN A 8 -14.28 -4.01 4.56
CA GLN A 8 -13.27 -3.02 4.17
C GLN A 8 -13.53 -1.66 4.85
N GLU A 9 -14.79 -1.27 5.02
CA GLU A 9 -15.22 -0.04 5.71
C GLU A 9 -14.85 -0.02 7.22
N ALA A 10 -14.40 -1.15 7.76
CA ALA A 10 -13.95 -1.29 9.14
C ALA A 10 -12.47 -0.94 9.35
N TRP A 11 -11.67 -0.85 8.28
CA TRP A 11 -10.23 -0.64 8.41
C TRP A 11 -9.87 0.82 8.23
N VAL A 12 -9.02 1.32 9.13
CA VAL A 12 -8.46 2.66 9.05
C VAL A 12 -6.95 2.58 8.93
N LEU A 13 -6.37 3.26 7.94
CA LEU A 13 -4.92 3.39 7.82
C LEU A 13 -4.42 4.49 8.77
N LYS A 14 -3.84 4.07 9.90
CA LYS A 14 -3.38 4.98 10.96
C LYS A 14 -2.08 5.67 10.60
N LYS A 15 -1.05 4.91 10.24
CA LYS A 15 0.27 5.45 9.92
C LYS A 15 1.08 4.51 9.04
N ILE A 16 2.06 5.10 8.35
CA ILE A 16 3.10 4.38 7.62
C ILE A 16 4.44 4.86 8.17
N VAL A 17 5.26 3.91 8.60
CA VAL A 17 6.56 4.18 9.22
C VAL A 17 7.64 3.30 8.57
N PRO A 18 8.93 3.68 8.62
CA PRO A 18 10.01 2.79 8.20
C PRO A 18 9.90 1.44 8.91
N SER A 19 10.11 0.34 8.18
CA SER A 19 10.02 -1.00 8.77
C SER A 19 11.28 -1.32 9.59
N LEU A 20 11.10 -2.06 10.69
CA LEU A 20 12.22 -2.63 11.44
C LEU A 20 12.84 -3.85 10.73
N LYS A 21 12.12 -4.45 9.77
CA LYS A 21 12.63 -5.59 9.00
C LYS A 21 13.63 -5.10 7.97
N LYS A 22 14.87 -5.59 8.03
CA LYS A 22 15.95 -5.21 7.10
C LYS A 22 15.60 -5.40 5.61
N THR A 23 14.67 -6.29 5.29
CA THR A 23 14.26 -6.56 3.90
C THR A 23 13.10 -5.70 3.41
N LYS A 24 12.41 -4.97 4.31
CA LYS A 24 11.20 -4.20 4.00
C LYS A 24 11.43 -2.72 4.19
N LYS A 25 10.77 -1.91 3.37
CA LYS A 25 10.96 -0.45 3.40
C LYS A 25 10.06 0.21 4.43
N TYR A 26 8.79 -0.16 4.46
CA TYR A 26 7.78 0.47 5.31
C TYR A 26 6.84 -0.56 5.94
N ASP A 27 6.28 -0.18 7.09
CA ASP A 27 5.18 -0.85 7.78
C ASP A 27 3.94 0.04 7.75
N ALA A 28 2.84 -0.49 7.20
CA ALA A 28 1.53 0.15 7.25
C ALA A 28 0.74 -0.39 8.46
N HIS A 29 0.32 0.50 9.34
CA HIS A 29 -0.48 0.18 10.52
C HIS A 29 -1.95 0.44 10.23
N PHE A 30 -2.72 -0.65 10.18
CA PHE A 30 -4.17 -0.64 10.03
C PHE A 30 -4.85 -0.94 11.35
N PHE A 31 -6.03 -0.36 11.56
CA PHE A 31 -6.87 -0.59 12.72
C PHE A 31 -8.27 -1.00 12.28
N ASP A 32 -8.72 -2.16 12.75
CA ASP A 32 -10.07 -2.69 12.57
C ASP A 32 -10.98 -2.10 13.66
N THR A 33 -11.88 -1.21 13.26
CA THR A 33 -12.82 -0.54 14.16
C THR A 33 -13.93 -1.46 14.67
N LEU A 34 -14.21 -2.57 13.99
CA LEU A 34 -15.24 -3.52 14.42
C LEU A 34 -14.72 -4.46 15.49
N ASN A 35 -13.48 -4.93 15.34
CA ASN A 35 -12.89 -5.92 16.24
C ASN A 35 -11.84 -5.33 17.20
N ASN A 36 -11.64 -4.01 17.17
CA ASN A 36 -10.63 -3.30 17.96
C ASN A 36 -9.22 -3.90 17.81
N LYS A 37 -8.84 -4.30 16.60
CA LYS A 37 -7.61 -5.05 16.31
C LYS A 37 -6.66 -4.24 15.44
N THR A 38 -5.38 -4.30 15.74
CA THR A 38 -4.33 -3.71 14.89
C THR A 38 -3.74 -4.77 13.96
N CYS A 39 -3.50 -4.39 12.70
CA CYS A 39 -2.78 -5.19 11.72
C CYS A 39 -1.61 -4.37 11.17
N ILE A 40 -0.43 -4.99 11.06
CA ILE A 40 0.76 -4.35 10.50
C ILE A 40 1.16 -5.11 9.25
N ILE A 41 1.25 -4.41 8.12
CA ILE A 41 1.63 -5.00 6.84
C ILE A 41 2.92 -4.35 6.37
N SER A 42 3.98 -5.14 6.26
CA SER A 42 5.28 -4.70 5.76
C SER A 42 5.31 -4.74 4.23
N PHE A 43 5.75 -3.67 3.58
CA PHE A 43 5.76 -3.54 2.13
C PHE A 43 6.98 -2.76 1.61
N GLY A 44 7.21 -2.83 0.30
CA GLY A 44 8.42 -2.32 -0.35
C GLY A 44 9.67 -3.14 -0.03
N ALA A 45 10.65 -3.12 -0.94
CA ALA A 45 11.95 -3.73 -0.72
C ALA A 45 12.95 -2.69 -0.20
N ALA A 46 13.65 -2.99 0.89
CA ALA A 46 14.69 -2.11 1.42
C ALA A 46 15.87 -2.00 0.44
N GLY A 47 16.48 -0.81 0.33
CA GLY A 47 17.63 -0.57 -0.54
C GLY A 47 17.31 -0.33 -2.03
N TYR A 48 16.05 -0.52 -2.46
CA TYR A 48 15.64 -0.29 -3.84
C TYR A 48 15.00 1.10 -4.03
N SER A 49 15.22 1.67 -5.22
CA SER A 49 14.55 2.90 -5.65
C SER A 49 13.18 2.61 -6.25
N ASP A 50 12.21 3.44 -5.88
CA ASP A 50 10.84 3.41 -6.38
C ASP A 50 10.46 4.76 -6.98
N PHE A 51 9.25 4.85 -7.54
CA PHE A 51 8.81 6.00 -8.32
C PHE A 51 8.87 7.31 -7.52
N THR A 52 8.65 7.23 -6.20
CA THR A 52 8.72 8.40 -5.30
C THR A 52 10.13 8.99 -5.19
N LEU A 53 11.17 8.22 -5.54
CA LEU A 53 12.56 8.66 -5.53
C LEU A 53 13.03 9.09 -6.93
N HIS A 54 12.88 8.23 -7.93
CA HIS A 54 13.47 8.45 -9.26
C HIS A 54 12.54 9.15 -10.27
N LYS A 55 11.22 9.15 -10.03
CA LYS A 55 10.20 9.83 -10.86
C LYS A 55 10.21 9.47 -12.36
N ASP A 56 10.62 8.25 -12.68
CA ASP A 56 10.72 7.73 -14.06
C ASP A 56 9.46 6.94 -14.38
N GLU A 57 8.64 7.49 -15.28
CA GLU A 57 7.36 6.91 -15.69
C GLU A 57 7.52 5.59 -16.47
N GLU A 58 8.61 5.41 -17.22
CA GLU A 58 8.88 4.16 -17.95
C GLU A 58 9.24 3.02 -16.99
N ARG A 59 10.04 3.32 -15.96
CA ARG A 59 10.30 2.35 -14.87
C ARG A 59 9.01 1.98 -14.14
N LYS A 60 8.12 2.94 -13.91
CA LYS A 60 6.80 2.69 -13.30
C LYS A 60 5.95 1.79 -14.17
N LYS A 61 5.84 2.06 -15.49
CA LYS A 61 5.13 1.17 -16.44
C LYS A 61 5.67 -0.26 -16.42
N ARG A 62 7.00 -0.44 -16.42
CA ARG A 62 7.63 -1.77 -16.31
C ARG A 62 7.32 -2.46 -14.98
N TYR A 63 7.31 -1.71 -13.88
CA TYR A 63 6.89 -2.25 -12.58
C TYR A 63 5.44 -2.74 -12.63
N MET A 64 4.53 -1.94 -13.22
CA MET A 64 3.12 -2.30 -13.37
C MET A 64 2.94 -3.61 -14.14
N LEU A 65 3.57 -3.71 -15.31
CA LEU A 65 3.44 -4.88 -16.18
C LEU A 65 3.89 -6.17 -15.50
N ARG A 66 4.96 -6.12 -14.70
CA ARG A 66 5.48 -7.31 -14.00
C ARG A 66 4.59 -7.76 -12.84
N HIS A 67 3.92 -6.83 -12.16
CA HIS A 67 3.21 -7.11 -10.91
C HIS A 67 1.69 -7.24 -11.11
N SER A 68 1.12 -6.66 -12.16
CA SER A 68 -0.34 -6.70 -12.43
C SER A 68 -0.88 -8.11 -12.58
N ALA A 69 -0.06 -9.07 -13.01
CA ALA A 69 -0.46 -10.46 -13.20
C ALA A 69 -0.42 -11.30 -11.91
N ARG A 70 0.22 -10.82 -10.85
CA ARG A 70 0.56 -11.63 -9.66
C ARG A 70 0.07 -11.04 -8.34
N GLU A 71 -0.34 -9.78 -8.33
CA GLU A 71 -0.71 -9.07 -7.10
C GLU A 71 -2.17 -8.63 -7.12
N ASP A 72 -2.83 -8.75 -5.97
CA ASP A 72 -4.16 -8.17 -5.76
C ASP A 72 -4.03 -6.70 -5.36
N TRP A 73 -4.18 -5.81 -6.34
CA TRP A 73 -4.16 -4.36 -6.13
C TRP A 73 -5.50 -3.78 -5.66
N LEU A 74 -6.54 -4.59 -5.56
CA LEU A 74 -7.88 -4.17 -5.12
C LEU A 74 -8.08 -4.40 -3.61
N ASN A 75 -7.18 -5.14 -2.97
CA ASN A 75 -7.19 -5.33 -1.53
C ASN A 75 -6.12 -4.45 -0.83
N PRO A 76 -6.53 -3.40 -0.07
CA PRO A 76 -5.60 -2.49 0.59
C PRO A 76 -4.77 -3.15 1.69
N LEU A 77 -5.20 -4.33 2.17
CA LEU A 77 -4.52 -5.08 3.22
C LEU A 77 -3.50 -6.08 2.66
N THR A 78 -2.91 -5.79 1.49
CA THR A 78 -1.84 -6.59 0.88
C THR A 78 -0.56 -5.79 0.67
N PRO A 79 0.63 -6.42 0.77
CA PRO A 79 1.89 -5.76 0.45
C PRO A 79 1.96 -5.26 -1.00
N GLY A 80 1.30 -5.97 -1.93
CA GLY A 80 1.27 -5.61 -3.35
C GLY A 80 0.50 -4.32 -3.60
N ALA A 81 -0.74 -4.21 -3.08
CA ALA A 81 -1.52 -2.99 -3.16
C ALA A 81 -0.79 -1.79 -2.51
N LEU A 82 -0.21 -1.98 -1.32
CA LEU A 82 0.57 -0.92 -0.66
C LEU A 82 1.76 -0.48 -1.52
N SER A 83 2.53 -1.44 -2.07
CA SER A 83 3.69 -1.11 -2.92
C SER A 83 3.25 -0.36 -4.18
N ARG A 84 2.23 -0.88 -4.89
CA ARG A 84 1.67 -0.28 -6.09
C ARG A 84 1.18 1.15 -5.87
N TRP A 85 0.38 1.35 -4.84
CA TRP A 85 -0.37 2.60 -4.66
C TRP A 85 0.38 3.63 -3.83
N ILE A 86 1.36 3.24 -3.01
CA ILE A 86 2.12 4.14 -2.15
C ILE A 86 3.50 4.44 -2.73
N LEU A 87 4.18 3.46 -3.33
CA LEU A 87 5.55 3.62 -3.84
C LEU A 87 5.62 3.82 -5.36
N TRP A 88 4.59 3.40 -6.10
CA TRP A 88 4.59 3.41 -7.58
C TRP A 88 3.40 4.18 -8.20
N ASN A 89 2.81 5.13 -7.46
CA ASN A 89 1.61 5.86 -7.88
C ASN A 89 1.87 7.33 -8.23
N LYS A 90 2.05 8.18 -7.21
CA LYS A 90 2.28 9.63 -7.34
C LYS A 90 3.74 9.96 -7.08
N LEU A 91 4.12 11.21 -7.40
CA LEU A 91 5.49 11.69 -7.27
C LEU A 91 5.98 11.73 -5.81
N THR A 92 5.05 11.91 -4.86
CA THR A 92 5.37 11.91 -3.44
C THR A 92 4.64 10.79 -2.69
N ILE A 93 5.26 10.31 -1.60
CA ILE A 93 4.63 9.36 -0.69
C ILE A 93 3.35 9.96 -0.09
N LYS A 94 3.37 11.25 0.29
CA LYS A 94 2.22 11.93 0.91
C LYS A 94 0.99 11.92 -0.01
N GLU A 95 1.15 12.31 -1.27
CA GLU A 95 0.06 12.29 -2.25
C GLU A 95 -0.41 10.86 -2.53
N SER A 96 0.53 9.92 -2.59
CA SER A 96 0.21 8.51 -2.80
C SER A 96 -0.61 7.92 -1.64
N ILE A 97 -0.30 8.29 -0.39
CA ILE A 97 -1.09 7.90 0.79
C ILE A 97 -2.49 8.52 0.76
N ALA A 98 -2.61 9.79 0.37
CA ALA A 98 -3.91 10.45 0.24
C ALA A 98 -4.78 9.78 -0.84
N ASP A 99 -4.20 9.48 -2.01
CA ASP A 99 -4.86 8.73 -3.07
C ASP A 99 -5.28 7.33 -2.60
N PHE A 100 -4.41 6.63 -1.86
CA PHE A 100 -4.68 5.30 -1.32
C PHE A 100 -5.88 5.32 -0.36
N LYS A 101 -5.91 6.24 0.62
CA LYS A 101 -7.03 6.36 1.56
C LYS A 101 -8.35 6.64 0.84
N LYS A 102 -8.34 7.57 -0.12
CA LYS A 102 -9.53 7.90 -0.94
C LYS A 102 -9.99 6.70 -1.78
N ARG A 103 -9.06 5.97 -2.40
CA ARG A 103 -9.36 4.83 -3.27
C ARG A 103 -10.04 3.68 -2.54
N PHE A 104 -9.62 3.42 -1.30
CA PHE A 104 -10.07 2.28 -0.51
C PHE A 104 -11.04 2.65 0.62
N ASN A 105 -11.43 3.92 0.70
CA ASN A 105 -12.33 4.44 1.74
C ASN A 105 -11.84 4.13 3.17
N LEU A 106 -10.58 4.45 3.46
CA LEU A 106 -9.85 4.17 4.71
C LEU A 106 -9.55 5.42 5.55
#